data_AF-A0A4V6I1U1-F1
#
_entry.id   AF-A0A4V6I1U1-F1
#
_cell.length_a   1.000
_cell.length_b   1.000
_cell.length_c   1.000
_cell.angle_alpha   90.00
_cell.angle_beta   90.00
_cell.angle_gamma   90.00
#
_symmetry.space_group_name_H-M   'P 1'
#
loop_
_entity.id
_entity.type
_entity.pdbx_description
1 polymer ?
#
loop_
_entity_poly.entity_id
_entity_poly.type
_entity_poly.pdbx_seq_one_letter_code
_entity_poly.pdbx_strand_id
1 'polypeptide(L)'
;MALAMCAGVSSFGLEFGSMGQVSAGMGGAGVAVRDSAWGLYYNPALLGSDRRTKMGYSFGIQFKEQNLLQLATIDTANLEKLPDTLTNQLTGPSSGGTSVTIGGQKVDGALGGALNAFFGTDNINDQAISDVVKDLGGTCTDFTTCAAAIKGDSALAEKFKDKLAGAATEGGSPLVGSIISGIDAGKLGDVVDKIQQGGGGNIADEILQTAGKVTIAKGADSVIDKLLNDFGVVDGALKGNDVNLATQNGFVFQFAGDKGSRRVESDSLGTINIQEIDSGRGAVGIGLFTSAFSNASAQIDPNNNKLIFDLGGKYYQATINGDSVTLEYLQGTTNLNGSIMNDKAQHTLYANALALVEIPIGYGHTIFTPMGDVNLGLAVKFIQGIGYGDKINFAVGNMPSVSVDKNKMDMAQTFGLDFGMLYSPRFVKNLHLGLVAKNVNSPTINRTGVADTTLHPQVRAGVSYEMMDFLTFAFDADVLPNETLSLSSPKSQFFGGGVMANFKKVDFRLGAMQDIRSNAGEGLILTGGLNLFGFLDVAMQYGLGQNITIQGINVSNYMSLRVGGQFSF
;
A
#
# COMPACT_ATOMS: atom_id res chain seq x y z
N MET A 1 30.89 1.74 -23.72
CA MET A 1 29.73 2.54 -23.29
C MET A 1 28.99 1.72 -22.25
N ALA A 2 29.55 1.67 -21.04
CA ALA A 2 28.97 1.00 -19.89
C ALA A 2 28.20 2.08 -19.12
N LEU A 3 26.87 2.07 -19.25
CA LEU A 3 26.01 2.95 -18.48
C LEU A 3 25.91 2.36 -17.08
N ALA A 4 26.62 2.98 -16.15
CA ALA A 4 26.52 2.67 -14.74
C ALA A 4 25.06 2.81 -14.30
N MET A 5 24.53 1.73 -13.72
CA MET A 5 23.41 1.77 -12.80
C MET A 5 23.80 2.70 -11.65
N CYS A 6 23.51 3.99 -11.77
CA CYS A 6 23.32 4.82 -10.60
C CYS A 6 22.08 4.26 -9.90
N ALA A 7 22.29 3.55 -8.80
CA ALA A 7 21.29 3.42 -7.76
C ALA A 7 20.71 4.82 -7.53
N GLY A 8 19.43 4.99 -7.87
CA GLY A 8 18.74 6.26 -7.74
C GLY A 8 18.89 6.73 -6.31
N VAL A 9 19.48 7.91 -6.13
CA VAL A 9 19.38 8.61 -4.86
C VAL A 9 17.91 8.96 -4.74
N SER A 10 17.17 8.18 -3.95
CA SER A 10 15.76 8.44 -3.63
C SER A 10 15.71 9.81 -2.98
N SER A 11 15.31 10.82 -3.75
CA SER A 11 15.08 12.15 -3.22
C SER A 11 13.82 12.09 -2.35
N PHE A 12 13.98 12.39 -1.06
CA PHE A 12 12.86 12.51 -0.14
C PHE A 12 12.14 13.83 -0.39
N GLY A 13 10.83 13.77 -0.57
CA GLY A 13 9.97 14.93 -0.76
C GLY A 13 8.66 14.82 0.03
N LEU A 14 7.71 15.70 -0.30
CA LEU A 14 6.37 15.67 0.28
C LEU A 14 5.31 15.64 -0.80
N GLU A 15 4.26 14.87 -0.52
CA GLU A 15 3.04 14.84 -1.32
C GLU A 15 2.35 16.20 -1.29
N PHE A 16 1.43 16.43 -2.23
CA PHE A 16 0.54 17.58 -2.13
C PHE A 16 -0.43 17.35 -0.98
N GLY A 17 -0.10 17.90 0.19
CA GLY A 17 -0.89 17.69 1.40
C GLY A 17 -2.28 18.31 1.31
N SER A 18 -3.12 17.97 2.28
CA SER A 18 -4.47 18.54 2.42
C SER A 18 -4.54 19.45 3.64
N MET A 19 -5.32 20.53 3.54
CA MET A 19 -5.58 21.42 4.67
C MET A 19 -7.06 21.79 4.71
N GLY A 20 -7.63 21.91 5.89
CA GLY A 20 -9.06 22.16 5.99
C GLY A 20 -9.92 20.96 5.59
N GLN A 21 -11.22 21.13 5.80
CA GLN A 21 -12.20 20.05 5.74
C GLN A 21 -12.94 20.06 4.40
N VAL A 22 -13.10 21.24 3.78
CA VAL A 22 -13.80 21.42 2.48
C VAL A 22 -13.17 20.57 1.39
N SER A 23 -11.87 20.74 1.15
CA SER A 23 -11.17 19.95 0.15
C SER A 23 -11.07 18.49 0.59
N ALA A 24 -10.82 18.22 1.87
CA ALA A 24 -10.74 16.85 2.38
C ALA A 24 -12.03 16.05 2.18
N GLY A 25 -13.21 16.67 2.28
CA GLY A 25 -14.51 16.06 2.06
C GLY A 25 -14.95 15.99 0.59
N MET A 26 -14.24 16.66 -0.32
CA MET A 26 -14.53 16.72 -1.77
C MET A 26 -13.41 16.08 -2.61
N GLY A 27 -12.89 14.92 -2.18
CA GLY A 27 -11.87 14.20 -2.96
C GLY A 27 -10.57 14.97 -3.14
N GLY A 28 -10.18 15.79 -2.16
CA GLY A 28 -8.96 16.60 -2.24
C GLY A 28 -9.07 17.83 -3.16
N ALA A 29 -10.24 18.10 -3.76
CA ALA A 29 -10.44 19.22 -4.66
C ALA A 29 -10.58 20.56 -3.90
N GLY A 30 -9.76 21.53 -4.24
CA GLY A 30 -9.70 22.84 -3.56
C GLY A 30 -9.05 23.96 -4.38
N VAL A 31 -8.38 23.65 -5.49
CA VAL A 31 -7.61 24.64 -6.28
C VAL A 31 -8.50 25.66 -6.99
N ALA A 32 -9.74 25.31 -7.30
CA ALA A 32 -10.73 26.21 -7.91
C ALA A 32 -11.89 26.61 -6.97
N VAL A 33 -11.95 26.07 -5.75
CA VAL A 33 -13.10 26.23 -4.84
C VAL A 33 -13.04 27.57 -4.11
N ARG A 34 -13.92 28.51 -4.46
CA ARG A 34 -13.95 29.86 -3.88
C ARG A 34 -14.50 29.90 -2.47
N ASP A 35 -15.46 29.04 -2.12
CA ASP A 35 -16.11 28.99 -0.79
C ASP A 35 -15.29 28.24 0.26
N SER A 36 -13.97 28.44 0.26
CA SER A 36 -13.03 27.89 1.24
C SER A 36 -12.20 29.01 1.87
N ALA A 37 -11.92 28.92 3.17
CA ALA A 37 -10.95 29.79 3.84
C ALA A 37 -9.49 29.44 3.50
N TRP A 38 -9.26 28.27 2.90
CA TRP A 38 -7.94 27.69 2.67
C TRP A 38 -7.32 28.10 1.32
N GLY A 39 -7.79 29.20 0.73
CA GLY A 39 -7.25 29.74 -0.52
C GLY A 39 -5.73 29.96 -0.47
N LEU A 40 -5.23 30.53 0.65
CA LEU A 40 -3.79 30.71 0.86
C LEU A 40 -2.98 29.41 0.75
N TYR A 41 -3.55 28.29 1.22
CA TYR A 41 -2.89 26.98 1.14
C TYR A 41 -3.07 26.34 -0.24
N TYR A 42 -4.27 26.35 -0.83
CA TYR A 42 -4.53 25.60 -2.08
C TYR A 42 -4.14 26.35 -3.35
N ASN A 43 -4.47 27.64 -3.43
CA ASN A 43 -4.22 28.47 -4.60
C ASN A 43 -4.33 29.95 -4.19
N PRO A 44 -3.22 30.70 -4.04
CA PRO A 44 -3.26 32.08 -3.57
C PRO A 44 -4.09 33.03 -4.47
N ALA A 45 -4.39 32.65 -5.72
CA ALA A 45 -5.32 33.42 -6.56
C ALA A 45 -6.75 33.43 -6.03
N LEU A 46 -7.14 32.43 -5.24
CA LEU A 46 -8.47 32.38 -4.61
C LEU A 46 -8.68 33.55 -3.65
N LEU A 47 -7.61 34.09 -3.06
CA LEU A 47 -7.66 35.29 -2.21
C LEU A 47 -8.25 36.47 -3.00
N GLY A 48 -7.84 36.66 -4.25
CA GLY A 48 -8.36 37.74 -5.10
C GLY A 48 -9.82 37.50 -5.51
N SER A 49 -10.17 36.23 -5.77
CA SER A 49 -11.48 35.86 -6.29
C SER A 49 -12.63 35.99 -5.28
N ASP A 50 -12.35 35.90 -3.99
CA ASP A 50 -13.34 36.02 -2.93
C ASP A 50 -12.98 37.16 -1.98
N ARG A 51 -13.78 38.21 -2.02
CA ARG A 51 -13.54 39.46 -1.29
C ARG A 51 -14.10 39.45 0.13
N ARG A 52 -14.46 38.30 0.69
CA ARG A 52 -14.88 38.18 2.09
C ARG A 52 -13.69 38.10 3.02
N THR A 53 -13.86 38.54 4.26
CA THR A 53 -12.87 38.26 5.31
C THR A 53 -13.11 36.84 5.79
N LYS A 54 -12.08 36.02 5.82
CA LYS A 54 -12.20 34.61 6.21
C LYS A 54 -11.25 34.24 7.32
N MET A 55 -11.69 33.36 8.18
CA MET A 55 -10.85 32.71 9.18
C MET A 55 -11.09 31.20 9.10
N GLY A 56 -10.02 30.41 9.19
CA GLY A 56 -10.13 28.97 9.22
C GLY A 56 -9.16 28.37 10.23
N TYR A 57 -9.58 27.28 10.85
CA TYR A 57 -8.70 26.43 11.65
C TYR A 57 -8.96 24.96 11.30
N SER A 58 -7.91 24.16 11.29
CA SER A 58 -8.00 22.74 10.95
C SER A 58 -6.96 21.94 11.70
N PHE A 59 -7.39 20.79 12.19
CA PHE A 59 -6.53 19.79 12.80
C PHE A 59 -6.80 18.46 12.12
N GLY A 60 -5.74 17.78 11.71
CA GLY A 60 -5.85 16.59 10.89
C GLY A 60 -4.83 15.53 11.27
N ILE A 61 -5.26 14.28 11.19
CA ILE A 61 -4.40 13.10 11.24
C ILE A 61 -4.71 12.21 10.04
N GLN A 62 -3.67 11.66 9.44
CA GLN A 62 -3.71 10.75 8.33
C GLN A 62 -2.81 9.57 8.66
N PHE A 63 -3.29 8.38 8.32
CA PHE A 63 -2.62 7.11 8.45
C PHE A 63 -2.68 6.41 7.10
N LYS A 64 -1.52 5.97 6.62
CA LYS A 64 -1.35 5.18 5.41
C LYS A 64 -0.38 4.04 5.73
N GLU A 65 -0.72 2.82 5.37
CA GLU A 65 0.11 1.64 5.61
C GLU A 65 0.14 0.75 4.39
N GLN A 66 1.23 0.01 4.25
CA GLN A 66 1.39 -1.06 3.29
C GLN A 66 2.24 -2.14 3.96
N ASN A 67 1.65 -3.26 4.39
CA ASN A 67 2.29 -4.53 4.78
C ASN A 67 3.42 -4.49 5.84
N LEU A 68 3.89 -3.35 6.33
CA LEU A 68 5.03 -3.24 7.23
C LEU A 68 4.62 -3.48 8.69
N LEU A 69 3.44 -3.00 9.12
CA LEU A 69 2.94 -3.31 10.46
C LEU A 69 2.57 -4.79 10.56
N GLN A 70 2.00 -5.35 9.48
CA GLN A 70 1.70 -6.77 9.42
C GLN A 70 2.98 -7.62 9.51
N LEU A 71 4.06 -7.22 8.82
CA LEU A 71 5.38 -7.86 8.93
C LEU A 71 5.90 -7.87 10.37
N ALA A 72 5.69 -6.78 11.13
CA ALA A 72 6.10 -6.70 12.53
C ALA A 72 5.25 -7.57 13.48
N THR A 73 4.03 -7.94 13.07
CA THR A 73 3.13 -8.83 13.84
C THR A 73 3.32 -10.31 13.54
N ILE A 74 4.17 -10.68 12.58
CA ILE A 74 4.44 -12.08 12.27
C ILE A 74 5.08 -12.76 13.47
N ASP A 75 4.46 -13.84 13.92
CA ASP A 75 5.03 -14.71 14.95
C ASP A 75 6.08 -15.63 14.31
N THR A 76 7.34 -15.20 14.35
CA THR A 76 8.44 -15.98 13.77
C THR A 76 8.73 -17.26 14.51
N ALA A 77 8.29 -17.43 15.76
CA ALA A 77 8.38 -18.72 16.43
C ALA A 77 7.42 -19.74 15.79
N ASN A 78 6.31 -19.31 15.20
CA ASN A 78 5.45 -20.19 14.38
C ASN A 78 6.06 -20.47 13.01
N LEU A 79 6.72 -19.49 12.38
CA LEU A 79 7.43 -19.72 11.12
C LEU A 79 8.64 -20.66 11.28
N GLU A 80 9.35 -20.58 12.41
CA GLU A 80 10.47 -21.48 12.72
C GLU A 80 10.00 -22.90 13.07
N LYS A 81 8.85 -23.05 13.74
CA LYS A 81 8.24 -24.36 14.08
C LYS A 81 7.35 -24.93 12.97
N LEU A 82 7.24 -24.19 11.87
CA LEU A 82 6.48 -24.59 10.71
C LEU A 82 6.88 -25.95 10.14
N PRO A 83 8.18 -26.26 9.99
CA PRO A 83 8.63 -27.55 9.50
C PRO A 83 8.08 -28.70 10.34
N ASP A 84 8.22 -28.58 11.66
CA ASP A 84 7.75 -29.60 12.60
C ASP A 84 6.23 -29.71 12.55
N THR A 85 5.53 -28.59 12.39
CA THR A 85 4.07 -28.56 12.32
C THR A 85 3.57 -29.26 11.05
N LEU A 86 4.16 -28.96 9.89
CA LEU A 86 3.82 -29.61 8.62
C LEU A 86 4.15 -31.11 8.68
N THR A 87 5.34 -31.49 9.14
CA THR A 87 5.74 -32.89 9.28
C THR A 87 4.85 -33.65 10.25
N ASN A 88 4.48 -33.05 11.38
CA ASN A 88 3.56 -33.64 12.35
C ASN A 88 2.14 -33.79 11.80
N GLN A 89 1.65 -32.85 10.98
CA GLN A 89 0.33 -32.97 10.35
C GLN A 89 0.30 -34.04 9.26
N LEU A 90 1.40 -34.22 8.52
CA LEU A 90 1.48 -35.21 7.45
C LEU A 90 1.76 -36.63 7.95
N THR A 91 2.64 -36.78 8.94
CA THR A 91 3.19 -38.08 9.36
C THR A 91 3.19 -38.32 10.86
N GLY A 92 2.72 -37.37 11.66
CA GLY A 92 2.71 -37.49 13.12
C GLY A 92 1.67 -38.52 13.60
N PRO A 93 1.99 -39.37 14.59
CA PRO A 93 1.02 -40.32 15.16
C PRO A 93 -0.23 -39.64 15.74
N SER A 94 -0.10 -38.36 16.09
CA SER A 94 -1.15 -37.54 16.72
C SER A 94 -2.08 -36.86 15.72
N SER A 95 -1.81 -36.89 14.41
CA SER A 95 -2.60 -36.18 13.39
C SER A 95 -3.85 -36.95 12.93
N GLY A 96 -4.11 -38.14 13.49
CA GLY A 96 -5.17 -39.04 13.04
C GLY A 96 -4.82 -39.80 11.75
N GLY A 97 -5.46 -40.95 11.53
CA GLY A 97 -5.23 -41.84 10.39
C GLY A 97 -4.65 -43.21 10.78
N THR A 98 -4.81 -44.20 9.90
CA THR A 98 -4.30 -45.56 10.09
C THR A 98 -2.79 -45.61 9.81
N SER A 99 -2.02 -46.24 10.69
CA SER A 99 -0.62 -46.55 10.43
C SER A 99 -0.47 -47.63 9.36
N VAL A 100 0.42 -47.42 8.38
CA VAL A 100 0.78 -48.45 7.40
C VAL A 100 2.27 -48.77 7.45
N THR A 101 2.64 -49.95 6.97
CA THR A 101 4.03 -50.35 6.76
C THR A 101 4.31 -50.48 5.26
N ILE A 102 5.35 -49.82 4.78
CA ILE A 102 5.81 -49.89 3.38
C ILE A 102 7.34 -49.99 3.37
N GLY A 103 7.89 -50.97 2.64
CA GLY A 103 9.35 -51.18 2.62
C GLY A 103 9.99 -51.44 4.01
N GLY A 104 9.20 -51.94 4.98
CA GLY A 104 9.64 -52.13 6.37
C GLY A 104 9.65 -50.85 7.23
N GLN A 105 9.25 -49.71 6.68
CA GLN A 105 9.11 -48.44 7.37
C GLN A 105 7.66 -48.19 7.75
N LYS A 106 7.43 -47.62 8.94
CA LYS A 106 6.09 -47.26 9.43
C LYS A 106 5.76 -45.83 8.98
N VAL A 107 4.62 -45.66 8.33
CA VAL A 107 4.05 -44.36 7.97
C VAL A 107 2.80 -44.12 8.80
N ASP A 108 2.85 -43.10 9.64
CA ASP A 108 1.77 -42.71 10.55
C ASP A 108 1.00 -41.50 10.01
N GLY A 109 -0.06 -41.14 10.74
CA GLY A 109 -0.79 -39.89 10.53
C GLY A 109 -1.64 -39.87 9.24
N ALA A 110 -1.82 -38.65 8.72
CA ALA A 110 -2.66 -38.38 7.57
C ALA A 110 -2.20 -39.12 6.31
N LEU A 111 -0.89 -39.17 6.08
CA LEU A 111 -0.30 -39.90 4.95
C LEU A 111 -0.52 -41.41 5.10
N GLY A 112 -0.39 -41.96 6.31
CA GLY A 112 -0.69 -43.36 6.57
C GLY A 112 -2.15 -43.71 6.26
N GLY A 113 -3.09 -42.87 6.72
CA GLY A 113 -4.52 -43.03 6.42
C GLY A 113 -4.83 -43.01 4.92
N ALA A 114 -4.22 -42.07 4.18
CA ALA A 114 -4.35 -41.98 2.73
C ALA A 114 -3.80 -43.23 2.01
N LEU A 115 -2.62 -43.71 2.42
CA LEU A 115 -2.01 -44.92 1.84
C LEU A 115 -2.85 -46.18 2.15
N ASN A 116 -3.39 -46.29 3.36
CA ASN A 116 -4.29 -47.40 3.72
C ASN A 116 -5.57 -47.39 2.87
N ALA A 117 -6.17 -46.21 2.63
CA ALA A 117 -7.33 -46.08 1.76
C ALA A 117 -6.99 -46.40 0.29
N PHE A 118 -5.78 -46.05 -0.16
CA PHE A 118 -5.35 -46.25 -1.54
C PHE A 118 -5.03 -47.72 -1.85
N PHE A 119 -4.30 -48.40 -0.96
CA PHE A 119 -3.89 -49.79 -1.15
C PHE A 119 -4.88 -50.80 -0.54
N GLY A 120 -5.78 -50.36 0.35
CA GLY A 120 -6.73 -51.23 1.05
C GLY A 120 -6.09 -52.15 2.11
N THR A 121 -4.83 -51.89 2.50
CA THR A 121 -4.08 -52.70 3.47
C THR A 121 -3.11 -51.85 4.30
N ASP A 122 -2.84 -52.31 5.51
CA ASP A 122 -1.87 -51.75 6.45
C ASP A 122 -0.44 -52.26 6.22
N ASN A 123 -0.25 -53.28 5.36
CA ASN A 123 1.07 -53.81 4.99
C ASN A 123 1.26 -53.78 3.47
N ILE A 124 1.84 -52.69 2.98
CA ILE A 124 2.01 -52.42 1.56
C ILE A 124 3.26 -53.15 1.06
N ASN A 125 3.03 -54.21 0.28
CA ASN A 125 4.05 -55.08 -0.32
C ASN A 125 3.98 -55.03 -1.86
N ASP A 126 4.85 -55.78 -2.54
CA ASP A 126 4.90 -55.85 -4.01
C ASP A 126 3.55 -56.22 -4.65
N GLN A 127 2.76 -57.05 -3.97
CA GLN A 127 1.44 -57.45 -4.45
C GLN A 127 0.45 -56.28 -4.41
N ALA A 128 0.44 -55.51 -3.32
CA ALA A 128 -0.46 -54.38 -3.14
C ALA A 128 -0.28 -53.32 -4.25
N ILE A 129 0.96 -53.00 -4.62
CA ILE A 129 1.22 -52.06 -5.72
C ILE A 129 0.91 -52.65 -7.09
N SER A 130 1.23 -53.93 -7.31
CA SER A 130 0.88 -54.62 -8.57
C SER A 130 -0.63 -54.59 -8.81
N ASP A 131 -1.44 -54.82 -7.77
CA ASP A 131 -2.91 -54.87 -7.89
C ASP A 131 -3.48 -53.49 -8.23
N VAL A 132 -3.01 -52.44 -7.55
CA VAL A 132 -3.41 -51.07 -7.88
C VAL A 132 -3.05 -50.68 -9.31
N VAL A 133 -1.84 -50.99 -9.78
CA VAL A 133 -1.41 -50.65 -11.15
C VAL A 133 -2.21 -51.44 -12.19
N LYS A 134 -2.53 -52.72 -11.92
CA LYS A 134 -3.39 -53.54 -12.79
C LYS A 134 -4.80 -52.98 -12.90
N ASP A 135 -5.40 -52.56 -11.78
CA ASP A 135 -6.74 -51.94 -11.76
C ASP A 135 -6.79 -50.66 -12.63
N LEU A 136 -5.67 -49.95 -12.75
CA LEU A 136 -5.55 -48.74 -13.55
C LEU A 136 -5.22 -49.01 -15.03
N GLY A 137 -5.00 -50.27 -15.40
CA GLY A 137 -4.72 -50.73 -16.76
C GLY A 137 -3.24 -50.89 -17.11
N GLY A 138 -2.34 -50.84 -16.11
CA GLY A 138 -0.90 -51.09 -16.28
C GLY A 138 -0.49 -52.53 -15.97
N THR A 139 0.78 -52.87 -16.20
CA THR A 139 1.35 -54.18 -15.86
C THR A 139 2.71 -54.03 -15.18
N CYS A 140 2.88 -54.72 -14.05
CA CYS A 140 4.12 -54.78 -13.28
C CYS A 140 4.07 -55.95 -12.28
N THR A 141 5.21 -56.25 -11.64
CA THR A 141 5.37 -57.41 -10.74
C THR A 141 5.83 -57.04 -9.33
N ASP A 142 6.42 -55.86 -9.17
CA ASP A 142 7.05 -55.40 -7.93
C ASP A 142 7.13 -53.86 -7.93
N PHE A 143 7.51 -53.26 -6.80
CA PHE A 143 7.61 -51.81 -6.67
C PHE A 143 8.45 -51.13 -7.76
N THR A 144 9.60 -51.72 -8.13
CA THR A 144 10.53 -51.13 -9.09
C THR A 144 9.95 -51.14 -10.51
N THR A 145 9.36 -52.26 -10.92
CA THR A 145 8.70 -52.39 -12.24
C THR A 145 7.41 -51.57 -12.30
N CYS A 146 6.66 -51.47 -11.20
CA CYS A 146 5.47 -50.61 -11.11
C CYS A 146 5.85 -49.12 -11.18
N ALA A 147 6.89 -48.71 -10.47
CA ALA A 147 7.43 -47.35 -10.56
C ALA A 147 7.86 -46.99 -12.00
N ALA A 148 8.56 -47.92 -12.67
CA ALA A 148 8.96 -47.74 -14.07
C ALA A 148 7.75 -47.64 -15.02
N ALA A 149 6.70 -48.45 -14.80
CA ALA A 149 5.47 -48.39 -15.58
C ALA A 149 4.74 -47.06 -15.41
N ILE A 150 4.61 -46.58 -14.16
CA ILE A 150 3.99 -45.28 -13.83
C ILE A 150 4.81 -44.15 -14.49
N LYS A 151 6.14 -44.21 -14.42
CA LYS A 151 7.02 -43.20 -15.02
C LYS A 151 6.97 -43.19 -16.55
N GLY A 152 6.83 -44.37 -17.16
CA GLY A 152 6.89 -44.57 -18.61
C GLY A 152 5.58 -44.27 -19.35
N ASP A 153 4.44 -44.18 -18.65
CA ASP A 153 3.12 -43.95 -19.24
C ASP A 153 2.41 -42.79 -18.52
N SER A 154 2.31 -41.65 -19.22
CA SER A 154 1.66 -40.45 -18.69
C SER A 154 0.18 -40.65 -18.35
N ALA A 155 -0.55 -41.48 -19.10
CA ALA A 155 -1.96 -41.72 -18.84
C ALA A 155 -2.15 -42.61 -17.60
N LEU A 156 -1.27 -43.60 -17.41
CA LEU A 156 -1.23 -44.39 -16.19
C LEU A 156 -0.82 -43.54 -14.98
N ALA A 157 0.15 -42.65 -15.15
CA ALA A 157 0.60 -41.73 -14.10
C ALA A 157 -0.52 -40.80 -13.60
N GLU A 158 -1.29 -40.21 -14.51
CA GLU A 158 -2.43 -39.36 -14.15
C GLU A 158 -3.54 -40.16 -13.47
N LYS A 159 -3.88 -41.36 -13.97
CA LYS A 159 -4.87 -42.23 -13.30
C LYS A 159 -4.43 -42.64 -11.90
N PHE A 160 -3.13 -42.93 -11.72
CA PHE A 160 -2.55 -43.27 -10.43
C PHE A 160 -2.63 -42.08 -9.48
N LYS A 161 -2.28 -40.88 -9.97
CA LYS A 161 -2.41 -39.62 -9.24
C LYS A 161 -3.84 -39.36 -8.79
N ASP A 162 -4.82 -39.48 -9.69
CA ASP A 162 -6.23 -39.24 -9.41
C ASP A 162 -6.78 -40.21 -8.36
N LYS A 163 -6.47 -41.50 -8.48
CA LYS A 163 -6.88 -42.51 -7.50
C LYS A 163 -6.23 -42.25 -6.13
N LEU A 164 -4.96 -41.84 -6.11
CA LEU A 164 -4.24 -41.52 -4.86
C LEU A 164 -4.79 -40.25 -4.20
N ALA A 165 -5.11 -39.21 -4.97
CA ALA A 165 -5.74 -37.99 -4.47
C ALA A 165 -7.15 -38.26 -3.91
N GLY A 166 -7.94 -39.10 -4.58
CA GLY A 166 -9.25 -39.55 -4.10
C GLY A 166 -9.14 -40.31 -2.77
N ALA A 167 -8.23 -41.29 -2.70
CA ALA A 167 -7.97 -42.06 -1.50
C ALA A 167 -7.48 -41.20 -0.32
N ALA A 168 -6.72 -40.13 -0.57
CA ALA A 168 -6.31 -39.20 0.47
C ALA A 168 -7.49 -38.44 1.10
N THR A 169 -8.52 -38.14 0.30
CA THR A 169 -9.77 -37.53 0.79
C THR A 169 -10.54 -38.52 1.67
N GLU A 170 -10.62 -39.79 1.25
CA GLU A 170 -11.28 -40.87 2.00
C GLU A 170 -10.52 -41.26 3.27
N GLY A 171 -9.18 -41.23 3.23
CA GLY A 171 -8.26 -41.55 4.32
C GLY A 171 -8.17 -40.49 5.42
N GLY A 172 -8.94 -39.40 5.30
CA GLY A 172 -9.13 -38.42 6.36
C GLY A 172 -8.19 -37.21 6.31
N SER A 173 -7.54 -36.90 5.18
CA SER A 173 -6.70 -35.70 5.09
C SER A 173 -6.79 -34.99 3.72
N PRO A 174 -7.62 -33.91 3.64
CA PRO A 174 -7.66 -33.03 2.46
C PRO A 174 -6.29 -32.40 2.12
N LEU A 175 -5.42 -32.20 3.11
CA LEU A 175 -4.06 -31.69 2.91
C LEU A 175 -3.21 -32.64 2.05
N VAL A 176 -3.22 -33.94 2.36
CA VAL A 176 -2.48 -34.95 1.59
C VAL A 176 -3.02 -35.01 0.16
N GLY A 177 -4.34 -34.96 -0.02
CA GLY A 177 -4.98 -34.90 -1.34
C GLY A 177 -4.56 -33.67 -2.15
N SER A 178 -4.51 -32.49 -1.53
CA SER A 178 -4.04 -31.26 -2.18
C SER A 178 -2.57 -31.38 -2.60
N ILE A 179 -1.71 -31.94 -1.73
CA ILE A 179 -0.29 -32.16 -2.02
C ILE A 179 -0.14 -33.07 -3.24
N ILE A 180 -0.80 -34.24 -3.23
CA ILE A 180 -0.75 -35.22 -4.34
C ILE A 180 -1.22 -34.58 -5.65
N SER A 181 -2.34 -33.83 -5.60
CA SER A 181 -2.89 -33.16 -6.77
C SER A 181 -1.91 -32.12 -7.36
N GLY A 182 -1.08 -31.52 -6.51
CA GLY A 182 -0.04 -30.56 -6.88
C GLY A 182 1.29 -31.16 -7.37
N ILE A 183 1.48 -32.49 -7.32
CA ILE A 183 2.68 -33.18 -7.82
C ILE A 183 2.58 -33.38 -9.35
N ASP A 184 3.71 -33.27 -10.04
CA ASP A 184 3.83 -33.65 -11.46
C ASP A 184 3.68 -35.17 -11.61
N ALA A 185 2.70 -35.61 -12.41
CA ALA A 185 2.43 -37.03 -12.64
C ALA A 185 3.66 -37.80 -13.15
N GLY A 186 4.52 -37.17 -13.95
CA GLY A 186 5.77 -37.78 -14.43
C GLY A 186 6.79 -38.10 -13.33
N LYS A 187 6.62 -37.53 -12.13
CA LYS A 187 7.48 -37.75 -10.96
C LYS A 187 6.93 -38.78 -9.98
N LEU A 188 5.66 -39.17 -10.11
CA LEU A 188 5.03 -40.15 -9.21
C LEU A 188 5.73 -41.51 -9.25
N GLY A 189 6.19 -41.95 -10.42
CA GLY A 189 6.99 -43.18 -10.52
C GLY A 189 8.31 -43.10 -9.74
N ASP A 190 9.02 -41.98 -9.82
CA ASP A 190 10.25 -41.76 -9.04
C ASP A 190 9.97 -41.74 -7.52
N VAL A 191 8.85 -41.12 -7.12
CA VAL A 191 8.40 -41.07 -5.72
C VAL A 191 8.11 -42.48 -5.19
N VAL A 192 7.36 -43.27 -5.94
CA VAL A 192 7.00 -44.65 -5.58
C VAL A 192 8.25 -45.54 -5.43
N ASP A 193 9.21 -45.43 -6.35
CA ASP A 193 10.46 -46.20 -6.29
C ASP A 193 11.26 -45.88 -5.02
N LYS A 194 11.35 -44.58 -4.68
CA LYS A 194 12.09 -44.10 -3.51
C LYS A 194 11.48 -44.55 -2.18
N ILE A 195 10.16 -44.47 -2.04
CA ILE A 195 9.45 -44.85 -0.79
C ILE A 195 9.73 -46.32 -0.43
N GLN A 196 9.83 -47.22 -1.42
CA GLN A 196 10.09 -48.64 -1.17
C GLN A 196 11.57 -48.93 -0.85
N GLN A 197 12.49 -48.18 -1.45
CA GLN A 197 13.93 -48.40 -1.25
C GLN A 197 14.43 -47.94 0.13
N GLY A 198 13.60 -47.24 0.90
CA GLY A 198 13.86 -46.91 2.30
C GLY A 198 15.20 -46.22 2.47
N GLY A 199 15.36 -45.01 1.93
CA GLY A 199 16.43 -44.15 2.42
C GLY A 199 16.14 -43.89 3.90
N GLY A 200 17.17 -43.93 4.76
CA GLY A 200 17.02 -43.94 6.22
C GLY A 200 16.45 -42.66 6.87
N GLY A 201 15.60 -41.89 6.17
CA GLY A 201 14.90 -40.69 6.63
C GLY A 201 13.37 -40.85 6.70
N ASN A 202 12.67 -39.75 7.01
CA ASN A 202 11.20 -39.71 7.03
C ASN A 202 10.66 -39.80 5.59
N ILE A 203 9.71 -40.70 5.34
CA ILE A 203 9.07 -40.92 4.02
C ILE A 203 8.46 -39.63 3.45
N ALA A 204 7.93 -38.73 4.28
CA ALA A 204 7.44 -37.43 3.80
C ALA A 204 8.55 -36.57 3.20
N ASP A 205 9.74 -36.56 3.79
CA ASP A 205 10.88 -35.79 3.26
C ASP A 205 11.34 -36.36 1.92
N GLU A 206 11.28 -37.68 1.74
CA GLU A 206 11.63 -38.33 0.47
C GLU A 206 10.62 -38.02 -0.64
N ILE A 207 9.32 -38.00 -0.30
CA ILE A 207 8.25 -37.60 -1.22
C ILE A 207 8.46 -36.14 -1.65
N LEU A 208 8.65 -35.23 -0.70
CA LEU A 208 8.85 -33.80 -0.99
C LEU A 208 10.12 -33.56 -1.82
N GLN A 209 11.22 -34.25 -1.51
CA GLN A 209 12.47 -34.15 -2.26
C GLN A 209 12.34 -34.71 -3.69
N THR A 210 11.65 -35.84 -3.85
CA THR A 210 11.57 -36.55 -5.14
C THR A 210 10.52 -35.94 -6.06
N ALA A 211 9.40 -35.47 -5.50
CA ALA A 211 8.41 -34.67 -6.22
C ALA A 211 9.03 -33.37 -6.76
N GLY A 212 10.01 -32.82 -6.04
CA GLY A 212 10.75 -31.61 -6.40
C GLY A 212 9.95 -30.32 -6.24
N LYS A 213 8.65 -30.34 -6.59
CA LYS A 213 7.72 -29.24 -6.46
C LYS A 213 6.37 -29.74 -5.96
N VAL A 214 5.82 -29.11 -4.93
CA VAL A 214 4.52 -29.44 -4.34
C VAL A 214 3.70 -28.17 -4.21
N THR A 215 2.44 -28.21 -4.64
CA THR A 215 1.53 -27.07 -4.47
C THR A 215 0.45 -27.41 -3.46
N ILE A 216 0.25 -26.54 -2.49
CA ILE A 216 -0.72 -26.67 -1.42
C ILE A 216 -1.75 -25.55 -1.59
N ALA A 217 -3.03 -25.92 -1.69
CA ALA A 217 -4.14 -24.96 -1.79
C ALA A 217 -4.65 -24.54 -0.41
N LYS A 218 -5.13 -23.30 -0.31
CA LYS A 218 -5.82 -22.76 0.86
C LYS A 218 -7.14 -23.49 1.11
N GLY A 219 -7.51 -23.65 2.37
CA GLY A 219 -8.69 -24.37 2.83
C GLY A 219 -8.48 -25.88 3.03
N ALA A 220 -7.29 -26.40 2.72
CA ALA A 220 -6.97 -27.82 2.90
C ALA A 220 -6.71 -28.18 4.38
N ASP A 221 -6.18 -27.25 5.17
CA ASP A 221 -5.96 -27.40 6.61
C ASP A 221 -5.84 -26.02 7.30
N SER A 222 -6.41 -25.89 8.49
CA SER A 222 -6.46 -24.60 9.23
C SER A 222 -5.10 -24.10 9.73
N VAL A 223 -4.16 -25.01 9.98
CA VAL A 223 -2.79 -24.69 10.41
C VAL A 223 -1.96 -24.26 9.21
N ILE A 224 -2.18 -24.91 8.06
CA ILE A 224 -1.59 -24.50 6.77
C ILE A 224 -2.19 -23.17 6.30
N ASP A 225 -3.48 -22.90 6.49
CA ASP A 225 -4.07 -21.61 6.11
C ASP A 225 -3.42 -20.44 6.85
N LYS A 226 -3.08 -20.63 8.12
CA LYS A 226 -2.30 -19.65 8.89
C LYS A 226 -0.93 -19.43 8.25
N LEU A 227 -0.25 -20.50 7.84
CA LEU A 227 1.02 -20.41 7.11
C LEU A 227 0.89 -19.65 5.79
N LEU A 228 -0.13 -19.98 4.98
CA LEU A 228 -0.37 -19.32 3.70
C LEU A 228 -0.61 -17.81 3.91
N ASN A 229 -1.30 -17.44 4.99
CA ASN A 229 -1.51 -16.05 5.35
C ASN A 229 -0.18 -15.38 5.77
N ASP A 230 0.62 -16.02 6.63
CA ASP A 230 1.91 -15.46 7.09
C ASP A 230 2.89 -15.28 5.92
N PHE A 231 2.98 -16.26 5.01
CA PHE A 231 3.75 -16.10 3.77
C PHE A 231 3.21 -14.96 2.90
N GLY A 232 1.88 -14.85 2.77
CA GLY A 232 1.22 -13.77 2.04
C GLY A 232 1.60 -12.39 2.56
N VAL A 233 1.70 -12.24 3.88
CA VAL A 233 2.16 -11.00 4.52
C VAL A 233 3.63 -10.72 4.18
N VAL A 234 4.52 -11.71 4.27
CA VAL A 234 5.94 -11.50 3.93
C VAL A 234 6.13 -11.17 2.45
N ASP A 235 5.49 -11.90 1.54
CA ASP A 235 5.54 -11.63 0.10
C ASP A 235 4.94 -10.27 -0.25
N GLY A 236 3.85 -9.87 0.41
CA GLY A 236 3.28 -8.54 0.31
C GLY A 236 4.27 -7.46 0.73
N ALA A 237 4.93 -7.63 1.88
CA ALA A 237 5.95 -6.70 2.38
C ALA A 237 7.20 -6.65 1.49
N LEU A 238 7.59 -7.77 0.87
CA LEU A 238 8.67 -7.83 -0.11
C LEU A 238 8.36 -6.98 -1.35
N LYS A 239 7.11 -6.98 -1.81
CA LYS A 239 6.66 -6.22 -2.99
C LYS A 239 6.47 -4.73 -2.70
N GLY A 240 6.09 -4.39 -1.47
CA GLY A 240 5.99 -3.01 -1.01
C GLY A 240 5.68 -2.98 0.47
N ASN A 241 6.41 -2.14 1.21
CA ASN A 241 6.21 -1.99 2.63
C ASN A 241 6.40 -0.53 3.07
N ASP A 242 5.42 0.00 3.79
CA ASP A 242 5.44 1.39 4.19
C ASP A 242 4.50 1.65 5.37
N VAL A 243 4.86 2.58 6.24
CA VAL A 243 3.95 3.20 7.20
C VAL A 243 4.17 4.69 7.12
N ASN A 244 3.12 5.43 6.85
CA ASN A 244 3.10 6.88 6.86
C ASN A 244 2.03 7.38 7.83
N LEU A 245 2.48 8.17 8.80
CA LEU A 245 1.63 8.94 9.68
C LEU A 245 1.88 10.42 9.39
N ALA A 246 0.83 11.14 9.07
CA ALA A 246 0.91 12.58 8.85
C ALA A 246 -0.11 13.31 9.71
N THR A 247 0.28 14.46 10.24
CA THR A 247 -0.62 15.45 10.81
C THR A 247 -0.37 16.78 10.13
N GLN A 248 -1.45 17.46 9.77
CA GLN A 248 -1.41 18.75 9.12
C GLN A 248 -2.46 19.62 9.78
N ASN A 249 -1.99 20.63 10.49
CA ASN A 249 -2.83 21.55 11.25
C ASN A 249 -2.55 22.97 10.79
N GLY A 250 -3.52 23.84 10.92
CA GLY A 250 -3.31 25.22 10.53
C GLY A 250 -4.35 26.19 11.04
N PHE A 251 -3.94 27.45 11.00
CA PHE A 251 -4.80 28.62 11.13
C PHE A 251 -4.58 29.49 9.90
N VAL A 252 -5.64 30.07 9.38
CA VAL A 252 -5.58 31.01 8.25
C VAL A 252 -6.51 32.18 8.50
N PHE A 253 -6.04 33.36 8.13
CA PHE A 253 -6.78 34.60 8.15
C PHE A 253 -6.64 35.29 6.80
N GLN A 254 -7.76 35.59 6.17
CA GLN A 254 -7.83 36.36 4.93
C GLN A 254 -8.46 37.71 5.22
N PHE A 255 -7.74 38.77 4.89
CA PHE A 255 -8.23 40.14 4.88
C PHE A 255 -8.75 40.47 3.49
N ALA A 256 -10.01 40.90 3.43
CA ALA A 256 -10.65 41.33 2.19
C ALA A 256 -9.88 42.46 1.49
N GLY A 257 -9.84 42.38 0.15
CA GLY A 257 -9.42 43.50 -0.70
C GLY A 257 -10.47 44.62 -0.75
N ASP A 258 -10.08 45.78 -1.28
CA ASP A 258 -10.96 46.94 -1.40
C ASP A 258 -11.99 46.76 -2.55
N LYS A 259 -13.16 47.41 -2.41
CA LYS A 259 -14.22 47.36 -3.42
C LYS A 259 -13.84 48.26 -4.60
N GLY A 260 -13.20 47.70 -5.62
CA GLY A 260 -13.08 48.38 -6.92
C GLY A 260 -14.46 48.80 -7.44
N SER A 261 -14.63 50.07 -7.80
CA SER A 261 -15.86 50.61 -8.37
C SER A 261 -15.83 50.55 -9.90
N ARG A 262 -16.90 50.02 -10.51
CA ARG A 262 -17.13 50.15 -11.96
C ARG A 262 -17.61 51.58 -12.26
N ARG A 263 -16.88 52.36 -13.06
CA ARG A 263 -17.41 53.61 -13.65
C ARG A 263 -17.99 53.28 -15.03
N VAL A 264 -19.27 53.58 -15.19
CA VAL A 264 -19.96 53.55 -16.48
C VAL A 264 -19.91 54.97 -17.03
N GLU A 265 -19.14 55.19 -18.10
CA GLU A 265 -19.16 56.46 -18.82
C GLU A 265 -19.91 56.29 -20.13
N SER A 266 -20.94 57.10 -20.32
CA SER A 266 -21.63 57.26 -21.59
C SER A 266 -20.96 58.42 -22.33
N ASP A 267 -20.43 58.16 -23.52
CA ASP A 267 -20.07 59.25 -24.41
C ASP A 267 -21.33 59.90 -25.03
N SER A 268 -21.15 61.07 -25.63
CA SER A 268 -22.21 61.84 -26.31
C SER A 268 -22.75 61.18 -27.59
N LEU A 269 -22.30 59.96 -27.92
CA LEU A 269 -22.71 59.16 -29.08
C LEU A 269 -23.49 57.89 -28.68
N GLY A 270 -23.73 57.68 -27.38
CA GLY A 270 -24.53 56.57 -26.88
C GLY A 270 -23.78 55.23 -26.79
N THR A 271 -22.45 55.24 -26.96
CA THR A 271 -21.61 54.06 -26.70
C THR A 271 -21.28 53.99 -25.21
N ILE A 272 -21.75 52.91 -24.55
CA ILE A 272 -21.44 52.63 -23.15
C ILE A 272 -20.04 52.00 -23.09
N ASN A 273 -19.02 52.79 -22.74
CA ASN A 273 -17.69 52.27 -22.45
C ASN A 273 -17.58 52.00 -20.95
N ILE A 274 -17.57 50.71 -20.57
CA ILE A 274 -17.32 50.29 -19.20
C ILE A 274 -15.80 50.30 -19.00
N GLN A 275 -15.26 51.38 -18.43
CA GLN A 275 -13.88 51.39 -17.93
C GLN A 275 -13.87 50.85 -16.49
N GLU A 276 -13.45 49.59 -16.33
CA GLU A 276 -13.17 49.00 -15.03
C GLU A 276 -11.83 49.56 -14.52
N ILE A 277 -11.88 50.61 -13.68
CA ILE A 277 -10.69 51.14 -13.01
C ILE A 277 -10.41 50.25 -11.80
N ASP A 278 -9.52 49.27 -11.95
CA ASP A 278 -9.05 48.43 -10.85
C ASP A 278 -7.97 49.15 -10.04
N SER A 279 -8.41 50.04 -9.15
CA SER A 279 -7.55 50.78 -8.20
C SER A 279 -7.61 50.21 -6.78
N GLY A 280 -8.35 49.12 -6.58
CA GLY A 280 -8.56 48.51 -5.26
C GLY A 280 -7.39 47.61 -4.85
N ARG A 281 -7.01 47.66 -3.57
CA ARG A 281 -6.05 46.71 -3.00
C ARG A 281 -6.60 45.28 -3.11
N GLY A 282 -5.80 44.33 -3.57
CA GLY A 282 -6.14 42.89 -3.53
C GLY A 282 -6.27 42.35 -2.11
N ALA A 283 -6.69 41.10 -1.98
CA ALA A 283 -6.83 40.44 -0.68
C ALA A 283 -5.48 39.94 -0.18
N VAL A 284 -5.29 39.95 1.14
CA VAL A 284 -4.08 39.46 1.81
C VAL A 284 -4.46 38.28 2.70
N GLY A 285 -3.70 37.19 2.61
CA GLY A 285 -3.82 36.03 3.49
C GLY A 285 -2.60 35.88 4.37
N ILE A 286 -2.79 35.50 5.62
CA ILE A 286 -1.72 35.08 6.54
C ILE A 286 -2.12 33.73 7.14
N GLY A 287 -1.17 32.82 7.27
CA GLY A 287 -1.39 31.53 7.89
C GLY A 287 -0.29 31.14 8.86
N LEU A 288 -0.61 30.13 9.69
CA LEU A 288 0.33 29.37 10.49
C LEU A 288 -0.01 27.91 10.27
N PHE A 289 0.84 27.16 9.59
CA PHE A 289 0.65 25.74 9.31
C PHE A 289 1.71 24.94 10.06
N THR A 290 1.27 23.91 10.78
CA THR A 290 2.14 23.02 11.54
C THR A 290 1.86 21.60 11.08
N SER A 291 2.84 20.99 10.43
CA SER A 291 2.75 19.64 9.90
C SER A 291 3.82 18.75 10.53
N ALA A 292 3.50 17.48 10.75
CA ALA A 292 4.49 16.47 11.10
C ALA A 292 4.21 15.20 10.30
N PHE A 293 5.27 14.64 9.74
CA PHE A 293 5.26 13.46 8.90
C PHE A 293 6.21 12.44 9.51
N SER A 294 5.76 11.21 9.65
CA SER A 294 6.57 10.07 10.07
C SER A 294 6.42 8.99 9.03
N ASN A 295 7.53 8.49 8.52
CA ASN A 295 7.56 7.41 7.55
C ASN A 295 8.49 6.30 8.03
N ALA A 296 8.05 5.05 7.91
CA ALA A 296 8.91 3.89 8.07
C ALA A 296 8.80 3.00 6.84
N SER A 297 9.93 2.65 6.23
CA SER A 297 9.99 1.72 5.10
C SER A 297 11.22 0.83 5.21
N ALA A 298 11.08 -0.43 4.87
CA ALA A 298 12.12 -1.44 4.90
C ALA A 298 12.65 -1.71 3.48
N GLN A 299 13.96 -1.59 3.35
CA GLN A 299 14.72 -2.05 2.20
C GLN A 299 15.19 -3.48 2.45
N ILE A 300 14.66 -4.41 1.67
CA ILE A 300 15.03 -5.82 1.74
C ILE A 300 16.34 -6.04 0.97
N ASP A 301 17.26 -6.83 1.55
CA ASP A 301 18.50 -7.23 0.89
C ASP A 301 18.19 -7.93 -0.44
N PRO A 302 18.66 -7.39 -1.59
CA PRO A 302 18.36 -7.96 -2.90
C PRO A 302 18.97 -9.37 -3.10
N ASN A 303 19.99 -9.74 -2.31
CA ASN A 303 20.58 -11.08 -2.35
C ASN A 303 19.83 -12.08 -1.47
N ASN A 304 18.99 -11.61 -0.54
CA ASN A 304 18.29 -12.41 0.47
C ASN A 304 16.80 -12.04 0.49
N ASN A 305 16.12 -12.21 -0.66
CA ASN A 305 14.75 -11.76 -0.87
C ASN A 305 13.76 -12.90 -1.18
N LYS A 306 14.14 -14.15 -0.92
CA LYS A 306 13.29 -15.32 -1.16
C LYS A 306 12.72 -15.85 0.15
N LEU A 307 11.55 -16.49 0.08
CA LEU A 307 11.02 -17.27 1.19
C LEU A 307 11.61 -18.68 1.14
N ILE A 308 12.73 -18.90 1.83
CA ILE A 308 13.36 -20.22 1.93
C ILE A 308 13.34 -20.65 3.39
N PHE A 309 12.93 -21.89 3.65
CA PHE A 309 12.87 -22.48 4.99
C PHE A 309 13.54 -23.86 5.01
N ASP A 310 13.93 -24.27 6.21
CA ASP A 310 14.61 -25.53 6.49
C ASP A 310 13.60 -26.57 6.98
N LEU A 311 13.45 -27.68 6.26
CA LEU A 311 12.74 -28.89 6.67
C LEU A 311 13.77 -29.99 6.97
N GLY A 312 14.20 -30.13 8.22
CA GLY A 312 15.06 -31.25 8.64
C GLY A 312 16.42 -31.31 7.92
N GLY A 313 17.03 -30.17 7.61
CA GLY A 313 18.28 -30.05 6.87
C GLY A 313 18.11 -29.97 5.34
N LYS A 314 16.87 -29.82 4.86
CA LYS A 314 16.52 -29.69 3.44
C LYS A 314 15.83 -28.36 3.20
N TYR A 315 16.18 -27.67 2.13
CA TYR A 315 15.75 -26.29 1.91
C TYR A 315 14.69 -26.22 0.82
N TYR A 316 13.62 -25.49 1.10
CA TYR A 316 12.49 -25.32 0.20
C TYR A 316 12.18 -23.85 -0.01
N GLN A 317 11.95 -23.46 -1.26
CA GLN A 317 11.46 -22.13 -1.60
C GLN A 317 9.93 -22.14 -1.65
N ALA A 318 9.28 -21.30 -0.84
CA ALA A 318 7.86 -21.02 -0.96
C ALA A 318 7.63 -19.94 -2.04
N THR A 319 6.70 -20.21 -2.96
CA THR A 319 6.20 -19.25 -3.94
C THR A 319 4.69 -19.20 -3.86
N ILE A 320 4.12 -18.01 -3.67
CA ILE A 320 2.69 -17.80 -3.47
C ILE A 320 2.01 -17.51 -4.80
N ASN A 321 0.95 -18.25 -5.11
CA ASN A 321 0.14 -18.12 -6.32
C ASN A 321 -1.33 -18.01 -5.95
N GLY A 322 -1.77 -16.79 -5.58
CA GLY A 322 -3.15 -16.54 -5.14
C GLY A 322 -3.49 -17.35 -3.89
N ASP A 323 -4.44 -18.27 -4.00
CA ASP A 323 -4.90 -19.14 -2.92
C ASP A 323 -4.06 -20.42 -2.78
N SER A 324 -2.81 -20.44 -3.27
CA SER A 324 -1.93 -21.59 -3.14
C SER A 324 -0.49 -21.19 -2.85
N VAL A 325 0.25 -22.08 -2.19
CA VAL A 325 1.70 -21.97 -2.03
C VAL A 325 2.35 -23.18 -2.66
N THR A 326 3.33 -22.90 -3.51
CA THR A 326 4.21 -23.91 -4.06
C THR A 326 5.51 -23.97 -3.26
N LEU A 327 5.85 -25.16 -2.79
CA LEU A 327 7.12 -25.48 -2.17
C LEU A 327 8.02 -26.18 -3.21
N GLU A 328 9.17 -25.58 -3.50
CA GLU A 328 10.16 -26.13 -4.43
C GLU A 328 11.41 -26.53 -3.66
N TYR A 329 11.81 -27.80 -3.78
CA TYR A 329 13.03 -28.31 -3.16
C TYR A 329 14.27 -27.75 -3.85
N LEU A 330 15.13 -27.08 -3.09
CA LEU A 330 16.35 -26.47 -3.58
C LEU A 330 17.54 -27.44 -3.46
N GLN A 331 17.75 -28.26 -4.48
CA GLN A 331 18.85 -29.22 -4.52
C GLN A 331 20.21 -28.53 -4.30
N GLY A 332 21.03 -29.10 -3.41
CA GLY A 332 22.39 -28.63 -3.13
C GLY A 332 22.47 -27.40 -2.21
N THR A 333 21.33 -26.83 -1.80
CA THR A 333 21.30 -25.79 -0.77
C THR A 333 21.46 -26.43 0.61
N THR A 334 22.28 -25.83 1.47
CA THR A 334 22.64 -26.37 2.80
C THR A 334 22.45 -25.34 3.93
N ASN A 335 21.89 -24.18 3.62
CA ASN A 335 21.62 -23.09 4.55
C ASN A 335 20.55 -22.15 3.96
N LEU A 336 20.20 -21.12 4.71
CA LEU A 336 19.21 -20.11 4.31
C LEU A 336 19.78 -19.05 3.34
N ASN A 337 20.85 -19.32 2.59
CA ASN A 337 21.37 -18.36 1.60
C ASN A 337 20.27 -18.01 0.57
N GLY A 338 20.07 -16.72 0.33
CA GLY A 338 18.99 -16.23 -0.52
C GLY A 338 17.67 -16.01 0.22
N SER A 339 17.53 -16.51 1.45
CA SER A 339 16.33 -16.35 2.25
C SER A 339 16.26 -14.98 2.92
N ILE A 340 15.05 -14.42 3.02
CA ILE A 340 14.75 -13.27 3.88
C ILE A 340 14.97 -13.56 5.38
N MET A 341 15.06 -14.83 5.75
CA MET A 341 15.35 -15.28 7.12
C MET A 341 16.84 -15.57 7.36
N ASN A 342 17.72 -15.27 6.39
CA ASN A 342 19.15 -15.49 6.54
C ASN A 342 19.72 -14.57 7.63
N ASP A 343 20.48 -15.13 8.57
CA ASP A 343 21.11 -14.40 9.68
C ASP A 343 22.13 -13.34 9.22
N LYS A 344 22.68 -13.53 8.02
CA LYS A 344 23.61 -12.60 7.37
C LYS A 344 22.92 -11.57 6.47
N ALA A 345 21.61 -11.66 6.28
CA ALA A 345 20.90 -10.71 5.43
C ALA A 345 21.02 -9.28 5.97
N GLN A 346 21.22 -8.32 5.06
CA GLN A 346 21.40 -6.91 5.41
C GLN A 346 20.11 -6.12 5.15
N HIS A 347 18.98 -6.56 5.70
CA HIS A 347 17.74 -5.77 5.61
C HIS A 347 17.89 -4.48 6.42
N THR A 348 17.43 -3.36 5.87
CA THR A 348 17.54 -2.05 6.50
C THR A 348 16.17 -1.42 6.65
N LEU A 349 15.79 -1.05 7.86
CA LEU A 349 14.62 -0.24 8.16
C LEU A 349 15.03 1.24 8.13
N TYR A 350 14.36 2.02 7.31
CA TYR A 350 14.48 3.48 7.27
C TYR A 350 13.34 4.08 8.07
N ALA A 351 13.68 4.76 9.17
CA ALA A 351 12.75 5.53 9.97
C ALA A 351 12.99 7.01 9.72
N ASN A 352 11.97 7.72 9.25
CA ASN A 352 12.02 9.13 8.87
C ASN A 352 10.99 9.91 9.69
N ALA A 353 11.38 11.08 10.20
CA ALA A 353 10.46 12.04 10.74
C ALA A 353 10.81 13.45 10.25
N LEU A 354 9.79 14.22 9.87
CA LEU A 354 9.90 15.59 9.39
C LEU A 354 8.77 16.42 9.99
N ALA A 355 9.09 17.47 10.73
CA ALA A 355 8.11 18.45 11.20
C ALA A 355 8.38 19.80 10.53
N LEU A 356 7.31 20.45 10.08
CA LEU A 356 7.35 21.75 9.41
C LEU A 356 6.45 22.75 10.14
N VAL A 357 6.98 23.93 10.39
CA VAL A 357 6.20 25.12 10.75
C VAL A 357 6.31 26.11 9.59
N GLU A 358 5.20 26.37 8.92
CA GLU A 358 5.12 27.28 7.78
C GLU A 358 4.30 28.52 8.16
N ILE A 359 4.83 29.71 7.89
CA ILE A 359 4.15 31.00 8.04
C ILE A 359 4.03 31.64 6.65
N PRO A 360 2.96 31.33 5.89
CA PRO A 360 2.67 31.96 4.61
C PRO A 360 2.08 33.36 4.78
N ILE A 361 2.52 34.28 3.92
CA ILE A 361 1.86 35.55 3.63
C ILE A 361 1.58 35.57 2.13
N GLY A 362 0.31 35.70 1.76
CA GLY A 362 -0.13 35.69 0.37
C GLY A 362 -0.89 36.95 0.00
N TYR A 363 -0.82 37.27 -1.28
CA TYR A 363 -1.57 38.36 -1.91
C TYR A 363 -2.25 37.83 -3.17
N GLY A 364 -3.53 38.14 -3.34
CA GLY A 364 -4.30 37.79 -4.53
C GLY A 364 -5.02 39.00 -5.10
N HIS A 365 -5.04 39.10 -6.42
CA HIS A 365 -5.61 40.23 -7.14
C HIS A 365 -6.38 39.77 -8.39
N THR A 366 -7.45 40.49 -8.74
CA THR A 366 -8.36 40.14 -9.82
C THR A 366 -8.19 41.10 -10.98
N ILE A 367 -7.71 40.61 -12.11
CA ILE A 367 -7.65 41.34 -13.37
C ILE A 367 -8.94 41.08 -14.13
N PHE A 368 -9.75 42.11 -14.30
CA PHE A 368 -10.99 42.02 -15.08
C PHE A 368 -10.70 42.14 -16.57
N THR A 369 -11.21 41.18 -17.37
CA THR A 369 -11.07 41.21 -18.83
C THR A 369 -12.42 41.02 -19.52
N PRO A 370 -12.59 41.43 -20.79
CA PRO A 370 -13.81 41.19 -21.54
C PRO A 370 -14.21 39.70 -21.64
N MET A 371 -13.24 38.78 -21.58
CA MET A 371 -13.47 37.34 -21.74
C MET A 371 -13.79 36.63 -20.41
N GLY A 372 -13.45 37.23 -19.28
CA GLY A 372 -13.51 36.59 -17.96
C GLY A 372 -12.66 37.30 -16.94
N ASP A 373 -12.82 36.92 -15.68
CA ASP A 373 -12.02 37.46 -14.58
C ASP A 373 -10.81 36.54 -14.37
N VAL A 374 -9.60 37.12 -14.40
CA VAL A 374 -8.34 36.41 -14.19
C VAL A 374 -7.78 36.81 -12.84
N ASN A 375 -7.77 35.90 -11.88
CA ASN A 375 -7.19 36.13 -10.57
C ASN A 375 -5.77 35.56 -10.55
N LEU A 376 -4.82 36.36 -10.07
CA LEU A 376 -3.44 35.96 -9.87
C LEU A 376 -3.12 36.04 -8.38
N GLY A 377 -2.30 35.13 -7.89
CA GLY A 377 -1.85 35.16 -6.51
C GLY A 377 -0.43 34.68 -6.33
N LEU A 378 0.21 35.21 -5.30
CA LEU A 378 1.56 34.86 -4.86
C LEU A 378 1.54 34.68 -3.34
N ALA A 379 2.29 33.70 -2.84
CA ALA A 379 2.52 33.55 -1.41
C ALA A 379 3.99 33.25 -1.11
N VAL A 380 4.55 33.99 -0.15
CA VAL A 380 5.88 33.74 0.40
C VAL A 380 5.69 33.07 1.75
N LYS A 381 6.45 32.02 2.01
CA LYS A 381 6.32 31.19 3.21
C LYS A 381 7.64 31.15 3.93
N PHE A 382 7.68 31.57 5.18
CA PHE A 382 8.79 31.18 6.06
C PHE A 382 8.57 29.73 6.50
N ILE A 383 9.60 28.89 6.43
CA ILE A 383 9.53 27.47 6.77
C ILE A 383 10.62 27.16 7.79
N GLN A 384 10.22 26.68 8.96
CA GLN A 384 11.13 26.05 9.92
C GLN A 384 10.90 24.54 9.89
N GLY A 385 11.91 23.81 9.42
CA GLY A 385 11.90 22.36 9.35
C GLY A 385 12.71 21.73 10.46
N ILE A 386 12.22 20.62 11.01
CA ILE A 386 12.92 19.76 11.96
C ILE A 386 12.95 18.36 11.35
N GLY A 387 14.14 17.84 11.10
CA GLY A 387 14.36 16.60 10.39
C GLY A 387 15.14 15.56 11.20
N TYR A 388 14.63 14.33 11.20
CA TYR A 388 15.28 13.17 11.82
C TYR A 388 15.21 11.98 10.87
N GLY A 389 16.29 11.21 10.74
CA GLY A 389 16.21 9.91 10.10
C GLY A 389 17.23 8.93 10.67
N ASP A 390 16.87 7.65 10.66
CA ASP A 390 17.73 6.57 11.11
C ASP A 390 17.67 5.38 10.16
N LYS A 391 18.76 4.61 10.11
CA LYS A 391 18.89 3.38 9.33
C LYS A 391 19.25 2.26 10.27
N ILE A 392 18.34 1.31 10.44
CA ILE A 392 18.47 0.25 11.42
C ILE A 392 18.46 -1.09 10.70
N ASN A 393 19.52 -1.86 10.83
CA ASN A 393 19.55 -3.22 10.28
C ASN A 393 18.59 -4.10 11.09
N PHE A 394 17.82 -4.95 10.41
CA PHE A 394 16.90 -5.88 11.05
C PHE A 394 16.96 -7.26 10.40
N ALA A 395 16.51 -8.26 11.15
CA ALA A 395 16.19 -9.58 10.62
C ALA A 395 14.68 -9.79 10.75
N VAL A 396 14.08 -10.50 9.80
CA VAL A 396 12.64 -10.84 9.87
C VAL A 396 12.37 -11.60 11.17
N GLY A 397 11.41 -11.13 11.98
CA GLY A 397 11.11 -11.66 13.31
C GLY A 397 11.85 -11.05 14.47
N ASN A 398 12.90 -10.26 14.21
CA ASN A 398 13.60 -9.51 15.23
C ASN A 398 13.71 -8.05 14.78
N MET A 399 12.55 -7.38 14.79
CA MET A 399 12.48 -5.95 14.49
C MET A 399 13.12 -5.15 15.64
N PRO A 400 14.11 -4.30 15.35
CA PRO A 400 14.78 -3.51 16.36
C PRO A 400 13.82 -2.47 16.95
N SER A 401 13.99 -2.16 18.24
CA SER A 401 13.26 -1.06 18.85
C SER A 401 13.69 0.26 18.23
N VAL A 402 12.76 0.97 17.59
CA VAL A 402 13.03 2.30 17.04
C VAL A 402 12.93 3.33 18.18
N SER A 403 14.06 3.89 18.61
CA SER A 403 14.10 5.01 19.56
C SER A 403 14.47 6.30 18.84
N VAL A 404 13.68 7.35 19.04
CA VAL A 404 13.99 8.67 18.49
C VAL A 404 14.99 9.39 19.41
N ASP A 405 16.22 9.57 18.94
CA ASP A 405 17.22 10.36 19.65
C ASP A 405 17.03 11.86 19.36
N LYS A 406 16.55 12.60 20.36
CA LYS A 406 16.31 14.05 20.26
C LYS A 406 17.59 14.84 19.95
N ASN A 407 18.77 14.32 20.28
CA ASN A 407 20.04 15.00 20.04
C ASN A 407 20.48 14.91 18.57
N LYS A 408 19.85 14.05 17.77
CA LYS A 408 20.09 13.89 16.33
C LYS A 408 19.02 14.58 15.48
N MET A 409 18.29 15.55 16.03
CA MET A 409 17.34 16.35 15.25
C MET A 409 18.07 17.55 14.68
N ASP A 410 18.02 17.72 13.35
CA ASP A 410 18.51 18.94 12.71
C ASP A 410 17.36 19.93 12.51
N MET A 411 17.67 21.22 12.58
CA MET A 411 16.71 22.29 12.41
C MET A 411 17.20 23.25 11.32
N ALA A 412 16.38 23.45 10.30
CA ALA A 412 16.67 24.34 9.19
C ALA A 412 15.57 25.40 9.05
N GLN A 413 15.96 26.59 8.62
CA GLN A 413 15.05 27.66 8.25
C GLN A 413 15.25 27.99 6.78
N THR A 414 14.14 28.14 6.07
CA THR A 414 14.15 28.40 4.62
C THR A 414 12.88 29.15 4.21
N PHE A 415 12.76 29.48 2.93
CA PHE A 415 11.60 30.17 2.38
C PHE A 415 11.03 29.41 1.20
N GLY A 416 9.71 29.31 1.13
CA GLY A 416 8.97 28.78 -0.01
C GLY A 416 8.25 29.88 -0.78
N LEU A 417 8.11 29.69 -2.09
CA LEU A 417 7.34 30.57 -2.97
C LEU A 417 6.24 29.76 -3.68
N ASP A 418 4.99 30.24 -3.58
CA ASP A 418 3.84 29.65 -4.24
C ASP A 418 3.19 30.66 -5.20
N PHE A 419 2.74 30.18 -6.36
CA PHE A 419 2.06 30.96 -7.38
C PHE A 419 0.71 30.32 -7.72
N GLY A 420 -0.29 31.16 -7.97
CA GLY A 420 -1.65 30.75 -8.26
C GLY A 420 -2.30 31.54 -9.37
N MET A 421 -3.17 30.88 -10.12
CA MET A 421 -4.05 31.47 -11.13
C MET A 421 -5.46 30.90 -11.00
N LEU A 422 -6.48 31.73 -11.20
CA LEU A 422 -7.88 31.31 -11.31
C LEU A 422 -8.59 32.10 -12.40
N TYR A 423 -9.10 31.42 -13.41
CA TYR A 423 -9.88 32.01 -14.49
C TYR A 423 -11.37 31.71 -14.35
N SER A 424 -12.19 32.76 -14.43
CA SER A 424 -13.65 32.67 -14.35
C SER A 424 -14.26 33.24 -15.65
N PRO A 425 -14.57 32.40 -16.64
CA PRO A 425 -15.06 32.86 -17.94
C PRO A 425 -16.41 33.57 -17.82
N ARG A 426 -16.59 34.69 -18.54
CA ARG A 426 -17.88 35.41 -18.57
C ARG A 426 -18.99 34.64 -19.30
N PHE A 427 -18.62 33.76 -20.23
CA PHE A 427 -19.56 32.99 -21.06
C PHE A 427 -20.13 31.75 -20.35
N VAL A 428 -19.49 31.25 -19.29
CA VAL A 428 -20.05 30.23 -18.40
C VAL A 428 -20.01 30.75 -16.96
N LYS A 429 -21.12 31.32 -16.51
CA LYS A 429 -21.23 31.80 -15.13
C LYS A 429 -20.97 30.66 -14.15
N ASN A 430 -20.36 30.97 -13.01
CA ASN A 430 -20.09 30.05 -11.91
C ASN A 430 -19.09 28.92 -12.22
N LEU A 431 -18.45 28.93 -13.40
CA LEU A 431 -17.33 28.05 -13.72
C LEU A 431 -16.02 28.72 -13.29
N HIS A 432 -15.15 27.96 -12.66
CA HIS A 432 -13.82 28.41 -12.23
C HIS A 432 -12.77 27.38 -12.63
N LEU A 433 -11.69 27.85 -13.26
CA LEU A 433 -10.54 27.02 -13.67
C LEU A 433 -9.31 27.51 -12.90
N GLY A 434 -8.72 26.64 -12.10
CA GLY A 434 -7.58 26.96 -11.23
C GLY A 434 -6.31 26.23 -11.63
N LEU A 435 -5.17 26.88 -11.39
CA LEU A 435 -3.84 26.31 -11.49
C LEU A 435 -3.00 26.84 -10.33
N VAL A 436 -2.26 25.96 -9.67
CA VAL A 436 -1.31 26.34 -8.62
C VAL A 436 0.04 25.66 -8.87
N ALA A 437 1.11 26.40 -8.56
CA ALA A 437 2.46 25.88 -8.44
C ALA A 437 3.01 26.25 -7.06
N LYS A 438 3.28 25.25 -6.21
CA LYS A 438 3.85 25.45 -4.88
C LYS A 438 5.35 25.20 -4.88
N ASN A 439 6.05 25.82 -3.94
CA ASN A 439 7.47 25.62 -3.68
C ASN A 439 8.32 25.76 -4.97
N VAL A 440 8.01 26.75 -5.79
CA VAL A 440 8.65 26.94 -7.11
C VAL A 440 10.16 27.16 -7.02
N ASN A 441 10.65 27.55 -5.84
CA ASN A 441 12.05 27.74 -5.52
C ASN A 441 12.71 26.54 -4.83
N SER A 442 12.00 25.42 -4.65
CA SER A 442 12.52 24.14 -4.13
C SER A 442 13.32 24.24 -2.83
N PRO A 443 12.73 24.73 -1.71
CA PRO A 443 13.45 24.85 -0.46
C PRO A 443 13.90 23.49 0.08
N THR A 444 15.13 23.42 0.58
CA THR A 444 15.73 22.22 1.18
C THR A 444 15.76 22.33 2.70
N ILE A 445 15.52 21.20 3.36
CA ILE A 445 15.50 21.05 4.81
C ILE A 445 16.56 20.01 5.17
N ASN A 446 17.56 20.46 5.92
CA ASN A 446 18.66 19.60 6.32
C ASN A 446 18.19 18.53 7.31
N ARG A 447 18.81 17.35 7.23
CA ARG A 447 18.49 16.21 8.10
C ARG A 447 19.75 15.55 8.63
N THR A 448 19.71 15.08 9.87
CA THR A 448 20.76 14.23 10.43
C THR A 448 20.49 12.76 10.11
N GLY A 449 21.53 12.00 9.78
CA GLY A 449 21.50 10.52 9.64
C GLY A 449 21.01 10.00 8.28
N VAL A 450 20.31 10.81 7.49
CA VAL A 450 19.81 10.50 6.15
C VAL A 450 19.91 11.72 5.23
N ALA A 451 19.61 11.55 3.94
CA ALA A 451 19.64 12.64 2.97
C ALA A 451 18.64 13.76 3.30
N ASP A 452 19.01 14.99 2.96
CA ASP A 452 18.17 16.17 3.10
C ASP A 452 16.83 16.02 2.36
N THR A 453 15.80 16.66 2.87
CA THR A 453 14.49 16.67 2.22
C THR A 453 14.32 17.95 1.42
N THR A 454 14.11 17.80 0.10
CA THR A 454 13.84 18.94 -0.78
C THR A 454 12.35 19.02 -1.07
N LEU A 455 11.76 20.17 -0.80
CA LEU A 455 10.35 20.45 -1.11
C LEU A 455 10.23 20.81 -2.59
N HIS A 456 10.16 19.79 -3.44
CA HIS A 456 10.06 19.96 -4.89
C HIS A 456 8.82 20.75 -5.33
N PRO A 457 8.86 21.39 -6.51
CA PRO A 457 7.71 22.13 -7.02
C PRO A 457 6.52 21.20 -7.24
N GLN A 458 5.35 21.58 -6.74
CA GLN A 458 4.11 20.81 -6.89
C GLN A 458 3.14 21.58 -7.77
N VAL A 459 2.60 20.96 -8.82
CA VAL A 459 1.70 21.61 -9.78
C VAL A 459 0.37 20.90 -9.82
N ARG A 460 -0.72 21.63 -9.57
CA ARG A 460 -2.09 21.10 -9.55
C ARG A 460 -3.03 22.00 -10.32
N ALA A 461 -3.88 21.38 -11.13
CA ALA A 461 -4.97 22.04 -11.85
C ALA A 461 -6.31 21.63 -11.25
N GLY A 462 -7.29 22.51 -11.32
CA GLY A 462 -8.62 22.26 -10.77
C GLY A 462 -9.72 22.96 -11.55
N VAL A 463 -10.93 22.43 -11.42
CA VAL A 463 -12.17 23.03 -11.92
C VAL A 463 -13.21 22.98 -10.83
N SER A 464 -14.02 24.05 -10.72
CA SER A 464 -15.23 24.01 -9.92
C SER A 464 -16.39 24.66 -10.65
N TYR A 465 -17.60 24.19 -10.34
CA TYR A 465 -18.84 24.71 -10.88
C TYR A 465 -19.90 24.84 -9.79
N GLU A 466 -20.39 26.06 -9.57
CA GLU A 466 -21.43 26.35 -8.58
C GLU A 466 -22.81 26.36 -9.27
N MET A 467 -23.62 25.34 -8.97
CA MET A 467 -24.98 25.16 -9.46
C MET A 467 -26.00 25.57 -8.39
N MET A 468 -26.97 26.41 -8.77
CA MET A 468 -28.11 26.80 -7.93
C MET A 468 -27.72 27.42 -6.57
N ASP A 469 -26.55 28.05 -6.48
CA ASP A 469 -25.98 28.72 -5.28
C ASP A 469 -25.82 27.86 -4.01
N PHE A 470 -26.34 26.62 -4.00
CA PHE A 470 -26.20 25.67 -2.88
C PHE A 470 -25.36 24.45 -3.24
N LEU A 471 -25.15 24.14 -4.52
CA LEU A 471 -24.45 22.93 -4.95
C LEU A 471 -23.15 23.30 -5.65
N THR A 472 -22.02 22.80 -5.15
CA THR A 472 -20.70 23.03 -5.78
C THR A 472 -20.11 21.70 -6.19
N PHE A 473 -19.71 21.58 -7.44
CA PHE A 473 -18.90 20.47 -7.93
C PHE A 473 -17.44 20.91 -8.04
N ALA A 474 -16.51 20.06 -7.67
CA ALA A 474 -15.08 20.35 -7.77
C ALA A 474 -14.30 19.12 -8.22
N PHE A 475 -13.25 19.34 -9.01
CA PHE A 475 -12.31 18.31 -9.44
C PHE A 475 -10.92 18.90 -9.54
N ASP A 476 -9.92 18.23 -8.97
CA ASP A 476 -8.52 18.59 -9.04
C ASP A 476 -7.68 17.40 -9.53
N ALA A 477 -6.58 17.71 -10.20
CA ALA A 477 -5.56 16.72 -10.59
C ALA A 477 -4.16 17.31 -10.44
N ASP A 478 -3.27 16.52 -9.84
CA ASP A 478 -1.83 16.76 -9.84
C ASP A 478 -1.31 16.63 -11.27
N VAL A 479 -0.83 17.74 -11.83
CA VAL A 479 -0.31 17.80 -13.20
C VAL A 479 1.02 17.05 -13.29
N LEU A 480 1.83 17.15 -12.23
CA LEU A 480 3.13 16.48 -12.12
C LEU A 480 3.13 15.52 -10.92
N PRO A 481 3.82 14.37 -11.02
CA PRO A 481 4.04 13.50 -9.87
C PRO A 481 4.84 14.22 -8.78
N ASN A 482 4.35 14.15 -7.54
CA ASN A 482 5.02 14.65 -6.34
C ASN A 482 5.92 13.56 -5.74
N GLU A 483 7.00 13.95 -5.07
CA GLU A 483 7.84 13.03 -4.30
C GLU A 483 7.27 12.78 -2.91
N THR A 484 7.63 11.66 -2.29
CA THR A 484 7.16 11.31 -0.95
C THR A 484 8.34 11.06 -0.01
N LEU A 485 8.04 10.85 1.28
CA LEU A 485 9.05 10.40 2.25
C LEU A 485 9.28 8.88 2.20
N SER A 486 8.47 8.15 1.42
CA SER A 486 8.46 6.71 1.34
C SER A 486 9.47 6.18 0.33
N LEU A 487 10.28 5.20 0.71
CA LEU A 487 11.15 4.50 -0.24
C LEU A 487 10.36 3.51 -1.12
N SER A 488 9.28 2.94 -0.61
CA SER A 488 8.46 1.95 -1.35
C SER A 488 7.41 2.58 -2.25
N SER A 489 6.93 3.79 -1.91
CA SER A 489 6.01 4.58 -2.73
C SER A 489 6.58 5.99 -2.97
N PRO A 490 7.71 6.14 -3.69
CA PRO A 490 8.47 7.39 -3.78
C PRO A 490 7.78 8.50 -4.59
N LYS A 491 6.70 8.19 -5.31
CA LYS A 491 5.93 9.14 -6.10
C LYS A 491 4.46 9.05 -5.75
N SER A 492 3.78 10.19 -5.82
CA SER A 492 2.34 10.34 -5.61
C SER A 492 1.77 11.27 -6.69
N GLN A 493 0.60 10.96 -7.21
CA GLN A 493 -0.11 11.83 -8.15
C GLN A 493 -1.60 11.62 -8.00
N PHE A 494 -2.27 12.55 -7.32
CA PHE A 494 -3.70 12.46 -7.06
C PHE A 494 -4.53 13.06 -8.18
N PHE A 495 -5.66 12.42 -8.47
CA PHE A 495 -6.81 13.08 -9.06
C PHE A 495 -8.03 12.78 -8.20
N GLY A 496 -8.95 13.72 -8.12
CA GLY A 496 -10.12 13.56 -7.27
C GLY A 496 -11.11 14.70 -7.41
N GLY A 497 -12.31 14.46 -6.91
CA GLY A 497 -13.38 15.43 -6.98
C GLY A 497 -14.53 15.08 -6.07
N GLY A 498 -15.47 16.00 -5.97
CA GLY A 498 -16.62 15.84 -5.11
C GLY A 498 -17.68 16.90 -5.32
N VAL A 499 -18.71 16.78 -4.51
CA VAL A 499 -19.87 17.66 -4.46
C VAL A 499 -20.05 18.18 -3.04
N MET A 500 -20.40 19.45 -2.92
CA MET A 500 -20.83 20.10 -1.69
C MET A 500 -22.25 20.59 -1.85
N ALA A 501 -23.12 20.27 -0.89
CA ALA A 501 -24.44 20.86 -0.74
C ALA A 501 -24.45 21.77 0.50
N ASN A 502 -24.46 23.09 0.29
CA ASN A 502 -24.36 24.13 1.30
C ASN A 502 -25.74 24.77 1.59
N PHE A 503 -26.27 24.53 2.79
CA PHE A 503 -27.55 25.07 3.28
C PHE A 503 -27.37 26.24 4.27
N LYS A 504 -26.29 27.02 4.10
CA LYS A 504 -25.86 28.17 4.93
C LYS A 504 -25.43 27.84 6.36
N LYS A 505 -26.23 27.07 7.10
CA LYS A 505 -25.94 26.63 8.47
C LYS A 505 -25.35 25.23 8.54
N VAL A 506 -25.59 24.42 7.52
CA VAL A 506 -25.10 23.05 7.43
C VAL A 506 -24.63 22.83 6.01
N ASP A 507 -23.49 22.17 5.84
CA ASP A 507 -23.11 21.63 4.54
C ASP A 507 -22.80 20.14 4.62
N PHE A 508 -23.05 19.46 3.52
CA PHE A 508 -22.67 18.06 3.32
C PHE A 508 -21.74 17.99 2.12
N ARG A 509 -20.66 17.23 2.27
CA ARG A 509 -19.66 16.98 1.22
C ARG A 509 -19.48 15.49 1.02
N LEU A 510 -19.40 15.10 -0.24
CA LEU A 510 -19.04 13.75 -0.66
C LEU A 510 -18.07 13.85 -1.83
N GLY A 511 -17.10 12.95 -1.88
CA GLY A 511 -16.12 12.92 -2.96
C GLY A 511 -15.36 11.61 -3.01
N ALA A 512 -14.50 11.52 -4.01
CA ALA A 512 -13.57 10.42 -4.16
C ALA A 512 -12.28 10.90 -4.80
N MET A 513 -11.18 10.24 -4.49
CA MET A 513 -9.86 10.51 -5.06
C MET A 513 -9.04 9.23 -5.17
N GLN A 514 -8.03 9.25 -6.04
CA GLN A 514 -7.12 8.13 -6.21
C GLN A 514 -5.71 8.64 -6.51
N ASP A 515 -4.72 8.00 -5.90
CA ASP A 515 -3.32 8.15 -6.28
C ASP A 515 -2.98 7.14 -7.38
N ILE A 516 -2.60 7.63 -8.56
CA ILE A 516 -2.25 6.76 -9.71
C ILE A 516 -0.78 6.37 -9.77
N ARG A 517 0.05 6.94 -8.89
CA ARG A 517 1.48 6.66 -8.81
C ARG A 517 1.88 5.96 -7.52
N SER A 518 0.98 5.92 -6.53
CA SER A 518 1.28 5.20 -5.29
C SER A 518 1.37 3.70 -5.51
N ASN A 519 2.40 3.12 -4.89
CA ASN A 519 2.54 1.67 -4.79
C ASN A 519 1.88 1.11 -3.53
N ALA A 520 1.34 1.97 -2.64
CA ALA A 520 0.83 1.58 -1.32
C ALA A 520 -0.53 0.87 -1.36
N GLY A 521 -1.23 0.93 -2.49
CA GLY A 521 -2.44 0.14 -2.71
C GLY A 521 -3.66 0.66 -1.95
N GLU A 522 -3.74 1.96 -1.65
CA GLU A 522 -4.91 2.63 -1.05
C GLU A 522 -6.21 2.48 -1.87
N GLY A 523 -6.09 2.19 -3.16
CA GLY A 523 -7.22 2.08 -4.07
C GLY A 523 -7.96 3.40 -4.24
N LEU A 524 -9.27 3.32 -4.49
CA LEU A 524 -10.15 4.49 -4.49
C LEU A 524 -10.37 4.95 -3.05
N ILE A 525 -10.12 6.22 -2.76
CA ILE A 525 -10.37 6.83 -1.46
C ILE A 525 -11.70 7.55 -1.51
N LEU A 526 -12.65 7.12 -0.68
CA LEU A 526 -13.91 7.83 -0.49
C LEU A 526 -13.74 8.92 0.56
N THR A 527 -14.37 10.07 0.32
CA THR A 527 -14.32 11.22 1.22
C THR A 527 -15.71 11.69 1.58
N GLY A 528 -15.88 12.11 2.84
CA GLY A 528 -17.11 12.72 3.32
C GLY A 528 -16.81 13.87 4.27
N GLY A 529 -17.69 14.86 4.30
CA GLY A 529 -17.58 15.99 5.21
C GLY A 529 -18.93 16.53 5.65
N LEU A 530 -18.96 17.06 6.87
CA LEU A 530 -20.12 17.70 7.48
C LEU A 530 -19.66 18.98 8.17
N ASN A 531 -20.27 20.11 7.81
CA ASN A 531 -20.10 21.37 8.52
C ASN A 531 -21.38 21.71 9.28
N LEU A 532 -21.25 22.09 10.54
CA LEU A 532 -22.30 22.58 11.41
C LEU A 532 -21.96 24.00 11.87
N PHE A 533 -22.79 24.96 11.45
CA PHE A 533 -22.77 26.37 11.81
C PHE A 533 -21.45 27.11 11.50
N GLY A 534 -20.64 26.61 10.57
CA GLY A 534 -19.34 27.17 10.19
C GLY A 534 -18.21 26.84 11.18
N PHE A 535 -18.51 26.72 12.48
CA PHE A 535 -17.47 26.51 13.50
C PHE A 535 -17.07 25.06 13.71
N LEU A 536 -17.96 24.07 13.50
CA LEU A 536 -17.66 22.65 13.67
C LEU A 536 -17.76 21.94 12.32
N ASP A 537 -16.62 21.60 11.77
CA ASP A 537 -16.45 20.96 10.48
C ASP A 537 -15.63 19.68 10.66
N VAL A 538 -16.16 18.55 10.21
CA VAL A 538 -15.50 17.25 10.26
C VAL A 538 -15.44 16.67 8.86
N ALA A 539 -14.27 16.19 8.47
CA ALA A 539 -14.07 15.45 7.23
C ALA A 539 -13.34 14.13 7.49
N MET A 540 -13.79 13.06 6.83
CA MET A 540 -13.22 11.73 6.92
C MET A 540 -12.90 11.22 5.51
N GLN A 541 -11.81 10.47 5.40
CA GLN A 541 -11.41 9.77 4.19
C GLN A 541 -11.09 8.32 4.51
N TYR A 542 -11.46 7.41 3.61
CA TYR A 542 -11.31 5.97 3.78
C TYR A 542 -10.93 5.30 2.45
N GLY A 543 -9.83 4.57 2.41
CA GLY A 543 -9.36 3.83 1.23
C GLY A 543 -10.12 2.52 1.04
N LEU A 544 -10.54 2.22 -0.19
CA LEU A 544 -11.18 0.96 -0.58
C LEU A 544 -10.19 -0.09 -1.12
N GLY A 545 -8.89 0.18 -1.00
CA GLY A 545 -7.83 -0.72 -1.42
C GLY A 545 -7.56 -1.84 -0.43
N GLN A 546 -6.31 -2.00 -0.03
CA GLN A 546 -5.91 -3.07 0.87
C GLN A 546 -6.45 -2.84 2.28
N ASN A 547 -6.73 -3.95 2.94
CA ASN A 547 -7.23 -4.01 4.29
C ASN A 547 -6.13 -4.65 5.15
N ILE A 548 -5.84 -4.02 6.29
CA ILE A 548 -4.71 -4.39 7.14
C ILE A 548 -5.27 -4.87 8.47
N THR A 549 -4.72 -5.99 8.96
CA THR A 549 -5.13 -6.52 10.26
C THR A 549 -4.14 -6.07 11.32
N ILE A 550 -4.58 -5.17 12.20
CA ILE A 550 -3.80 -4.72 13.35
C ILE A 550 -4.47 -5.27 14.60
N GLN A 551 -3.77 -6.12 15.36
CA GLN A 551 -4.29 -6.73 16.60
C GLN A 551 -5.66 -7.41 16.43
N GLY A 552 -5.91 -8.03 15.27
CA GLY A 552 -7.17 -8.71 14.96
C GLY A 552 -8.31 -7.81 14.46
N ILE A 553 -8.09 -6.49 14.38
CA ILE A 553 -9.06 -5.54 13.79
C ILE A 553 -8.64 -5.25 12.36
N ASN A 554 -9.56 -5.44 11.42
CA ASN A 554 -9.36 -5.11 10.02
C ASN A 554 -9.69 -3.63 9.78
N VAL A 555 -8.69 -2.85 9.35
CA VAL A 555 -8.83 -1.43 9.04
C VAL A 555 -8.33 -1.16 7.63
N SER A 556 -8.79 -0.08 7.00
CA SER A 556 -8.25 0.34 5.71
C SER A 556 -6.78 0.71 5.83
N ASN A 557 -6.02 0.39 4.80
CA ASN A 557 -4.64 0.83 4.66
C ASN A 557 -4.51 2.35 4.41
N TYR A 558 -5.61 3.09 4.24
CA TYR A 558 -5.63 4.55 4.19
C TYR A 558 -6.82 5.13 4.97
N MET A 559 -6.53 6.00 5.94
CA MET A 559 -7.54 6.74 6.69
C MET A 559 -7.07 8.17 6.95
N SER A 560 -7.99 9.13 6.87
CA SER A 560 -7.74 10.51 7.32
C SER A 560 -8.94 11.05 8.06
N LEU A 561 -8.70 11.75 9.16
CA LEU A 561 -9.72 12.47 9.92
C LEU A 561 -9.26 13.91 10.11
N ARG A 562 -10.18 14.85 9.86
CA ARG A 562 -9.96 16.28 10.06
C ARG A 562 -11.12 16.90 10.81
N VAL A 563 -10.80 17.79 11.74
CA VAL A 563 -11.76 18.57 12.52
C VAL A 563 -11.34 20.04 12.48
N GLY A 564 -12.29 20.96 12.42
CA GLY A 564 -12.02 22.38 12.57
C GLY A 564 -13.21 23.24 12.21
N GLY A 565 -12.99 24.35 11.54
CA GLY A 565 -14.08 25.25 11.14
C GLY A 565 -13.60 26.39 10.25
N GLN A 566 -14.55 27.02 9.57
CA GLN A 566 -14.30 28.23 8.77
C GLN A 566 -15.43 29.25 8.94
N PHE A 567 -15.03 30.51 9.00
CA PHE A 567 -15.92 31.66 9.08
C PHE A 567 -15.67 32.58 7.89
N SER A 568 -16.74 33.18 7.40
CA SER A 568 -16.70 34.18 6.34
C SER A 568 -17.59 35.36 6.73
N PHE A 569 -17.04 36.57 6.66
CA PHE A 569 -17.70 37.83 7.02
C PHE A 569 -17.74 38.79 5.84
#